data_AF-A0A352A180-F1
#
_entry.id   AF-A0A352A180-F1
#
_cell.length_a   1.000
_cell.length_b   1.000
_cell.length_c   1.000
_cell.angle_alpha   90.00
_cell.angle_beta   90.00
_cell.angle_gamma   90.00
#
_symmetry.space_group_name_H-M   'P 1'
#
loop_
_entity.id
_entity.type
_entity.pdbx_description
1 polymer ?
#
loop_
_entity_poly.entity_id
_entity_poly.type
_entity_poly.pdbx_seq_one_letter_code
_entity_poly.pdbx_strand_id
1 'polypeptide(L)'
;MSILEKIKEAVSARSEEKQVQNILEKKLIAIGGFEKNEIKVVRIEPNLFSVGTEKNISFYCDIKGKISFNIGYIREQPFFESFLSTAGVYEIKNKNGEYELFRVNHDSLSPEKKAKGEKDISLYSKEYFSIWEDVNFYRNKFTVRFFQRQDRDKNYHPLSDAKIQRLFDAKSLRVRDFVFFLEHKQISQEAYNTHMQKLIERLPNQIGDLRLNKIDDIVTTGEIRDYLKRKMITQEMFDILNRSIKSRNELLGIKDLADDEIRKKTSSQLNALKQR
;
A
#
# COMPACT_ATOMS: atom_id res chain seq x y z
N MET A 1 -0.70 0.35 -32.75
CA MET A 1 -2.02 -0.22 -32.42
C MET A 1 -3.05 0.32 -33.40
N SER A 2 -3.71 -0.55 -34.15
CA SER A 2 -4.68 -0.19 -35.20
C SER A 2 -6.04 0.23 -34.60
N ILE A 3 -6.88 0.91 -35.38
CA ILE A 3 -8.24 1.29 -34.96
C ILE A 3 -9.07 0.04 -34.64
N LEU A 4 -8.91 -1.03 -35.42
CA LEU A 4 -9.58 -2.32 -35.20
C LEU A 4 -9.18 -2.97 -33.87
N GLU A 5 -7.92 -2.86 -33.47
CA GLU A 5 -7.45 -3.35 -32.16
C GLU A 5 -8.09 -2.58 -31.01
N LYS A 6 -8.15 -1.24 -31.11
CA LYS A 6 -8.80 -0.40 -30.09
C LYS A 6 -10.29 -0.71 -29.94
N ILE A 7 -10.99 -0.98 -31.05
CA ILE A 7 -12.41 -1.37 -31.03
C ILE A 7 -12.58 -2.73 -30.35
N LYS A 8 -11.78 -3.74 -30.72
CA LYS A 8 -11.84 -5.08 -30.09
C LYS A 8 -11.58 -5.00 -28.59
N GLU A 9 -10.59 -4.21 -28.18
CA GLU A 9 -10.26 -4.00 -26.78
C GLU A 9 -11.42 -3.35 -26.01
N ALA A 10 -12.06 -2.32 -26.57
CA ALA A 10 -13.20 -1.65 -25.95
C ALA A 10 -14.44 -2.56 -25.82
N VAL A 11 -14.71 -3.40 -26.83
CA VAL A 11 -15.81 -4.38 -26.78
C VAL A 11 -15.54 -5.44 -25.70
N SER A 12 -14.31 -5.95 -25.64
CA SER A 12 -13.88 -6.89 -24.59
C SER A 12 -14.01 -6.28 -23.20
N ALA A 13 -13.55 -5.03 -23.01
CA ALA A 13 -13.65 -4.31 -21.73
C ALA A 13 -15.09 -4.25 -21.21
N ARG A 14 -16.03 -3.82 -22.07
CA ARG A 14 -17.46 -3.71 -21.72
C ARG A 14 -18.08 -5.06 -21.38
N SER A 15 -17.68 -6.11 -22.09
CA SER A 15 -18.13 -7.47 -21.79
C SER A 15 -17.68 -7.93 -20.40
N GLU A 16 -16.40 -7.67 -20.06
CA GLU A 16 -15.83 -7.99 -18.76
C GLU A 16 -16.45 -7.17 -17.62
N GLU A 17 -16.65 -5.86 -17.81
CA GLU A 17 -17.32 -4.97 -16.86
C GLU A 17 -18.72 -5.49 -16.52
N LYS A 18 -19.51 -5.85 -17.54
CA LYS A 18 -20.86 -6.42 -17.37
C LYS A 18 -20.83 -7.76 -16.66
N GLN A 19 -19.84 -8.60 -16.93
CA GLN A 19 -19.66 -9.87 -16.23
C GLN A 19 -19.40 -9.65 -14.74
N VAL A 20 -18.47 -8.75 -14.40
CA VAL A 20 -18.13 -8.42 -13.01
C VAL A 20 -19.34 -7.80 -12.31
N GLN A 21 -20.05 -6.88 -12.96
CA GLN A 21 -21.28 -6.29 -12.44
C GLN A 21 -22.31 -7.37 -12.10
N ASN A 22 -22.59 -8.32 -13.02
CA ASN A 22 -23.51 -9.42 -12.76
C ASN A 22 -23.09 -10.33 -11.58
N ILE A 23 -21.79 -10.57 -11.42
CA ILE A 23 -21.24 -11.33 -10.28
C ILE A 23 -21.48 -10.56 -8.99
N LEU A 24 -21.17 -9.26 -8.98
CA LEU A 24 -21.28 -8.41 -7.81
C LEU A 24 -22.72 -8.16 -7.41
N GLU A 25 -23.64 -7.92 -8.34
CA GLU A 25 -25.07 -7.79 -8.04
C GLU A 25 -25.60 -9.03 -7.30
N LYS A 26 -25.25 -10.24 -7.76
CA LYS A 26 -25.63 -11.49 -7.06
C LYS A 26 -25.03 -11.59 -5.65
N LYS A 27 -23.82 -11.10 -5.43
CA LYS A 27 -23.11 -11.16 -4.14
C LYS A 27 -23.53 -10.04 -3.18
N LEU A 28 -23.71 -8.81 -3.66
CA LEU A 28 -23.97 -7.61 -2.88
C LEU A 28 -25.45 -7.44 -2.52
N ILE A 29 -26.38 -7.99 -3.32
CA ILE A 29 -27.79 -8.16 -2.91
C ILE A 29 -27.88 -8.97 -1.59
N ALA A 30 -26.85 -9.79 -1.26
CA ALA A 30 -26.76 -10.51 0.02
C ALA A 30 -26.03 -9.73 1.15
N ILE A 31 -25.44 -8.55 0.89
CA ILE A 31 -24.62 -7.77 1.85
C ILE A 31 -25.11 -6.30 1.95
N GLY A 32 -26.45 -6.12 1.90
CA GLY A 32 -27.20 -4.97 2.44
C GLY A 32 -26.57 -3.57 2.42
N GLY A 33 -26.27 -3.00 1.25
CA GLY A 33 -25.76 -1.61 1.21
C GLY A 33 -25.66 -0.90 -0.14
N PHE A 34 -26.11 -1.49 -1.26
CA PHE A 34 -26.20 -0.80 -2.55
C PHE A 34 -27.58 -1.07 -3.16
N GLU A 35 -28.28 -0.04 -3.63
CA GLU A 35 -29.41 -0.25 -4.52
C GLU A 35 -28.88 -0.82 -5.85
N LYS A 36 -29.57 -1.84 -6.39
CA LYS A 36 -29.13 -2.61 -7.57
C LYS A 36 -28.81 -1.73 -8.80
N ASN A 37 -29.38 -0.53 -8.87
CA ASN A 37 -29.26 0.38 -10.00
C ASN A 37 -28.16 1.44 -9.85
N GLU A 38 -27.37 1.41 -8.77
CA GLU A 38 -26.34 2.43 -8.50
C GLU A 38 -24.90 1.94 -8.71
N ILE A 39 -24.71 0.65 -8.99
CA ILE A 39 -23.38 0.05 -9.11
C ILE A 39 -22.81 0.29 -10.50
N LYS A 40 -21.76 1.11 -10.57
CA LYS A 40 -20.92 1.28 -11.75
C LYS A 40 -19.66 0.44 -11.61
N VAL A 41 -19.38 -0.37 -12.64
CA VAL A 41 -18.13 -1.13 -12.78
C VAL A 41 -17.36 -0.61 -13.97
N VAL A 42 -16.10 -0.25 -13.76
CA VAL A 42 -15.20 0.23 -14.83
C VAL A 42 -13.90 -0.56 -14.79
N ARG A 43 -13.44 -1.04 -15.94
CA ARG A 43 -12.16 -1.74 -16.07
C ARG A 43 -11.02 -0.74 -16.04
N ILE A 44 -10.12 -0.92 -15.10
CA ILE A 44 -8.89 -0.11 -14.96
C ILE A 44 -7.76 -0.73 -15.78
N GLU A 45 -7.63 -2.06 -15.70
CA GLU A 45 -6.70 -2.88 -16.48
C GLU A 45 -7.14 -4.35 -16.49
N PRO A 46 -6.47 -5.25 -17.24
CA PRO A 46 -6.83 -6.66 -17.24
C PRO A 46 -6.90 -7.22 -15.82
N ASN A 47 -8.04 -7.83 -15.48
CA ASN A 47 -8.30 -8.40 -14.15
C ASN A 47 -8.36 -7.38 -12.98
N LEU A 48 -8.53 -6.08 -13.24
CA LEU A 48 -8.73 -5.05 -12.22
C LEU A 48 -9.90 -4.12 -12.59
N PHE A 49 -10.90 -4.08 -11.70
CA PHE A 49 -12.13 -3.32 -11.89
C PHE A 49 -12.37 -2.41 -10.69
N SER A 50 -12.74 -1.16 -10.95
CA SER A 50 -13.26 -0.26 -9.92
C SER A 50 -14.77 -0.42 -9.80
N VAL A 51 -15.28 -0.37 -8.57
CA VAL A 51 -16.70 -0.51 -8.26
C VAL A 51 -17.14 0.62 -7.36
N GLY A 52 -18.25 1.26 -7.71
CA GLY A 52 -18.84 2.33 -6.92
C GLY A 52 -20.05 2.93 -7.61
N THR A 53 -20.16 4.25 -7.62
CA THR A 53 -21.18 5.01 -8.34
C THR A 53 -20.53 5.79 -9.49
N GLU A 54 -21.34 6.53 -10.24
CA GLU A 54 -20.85 7.57 -11.18
C GLU A 54 -19.91 8.59 -10.51
N LYS A 55 -20.07 8.79 -9.20
CA LYS A 55 -19.46 9.86 -8.44
C LYS A 55 -18.23 9.43 -7.64
N ASN A 56 -18.23 8.18 -7.16
CA ASN A 56 -17.26 7.73 -6.16
C ASN A 56 -16.91 6.26 -6.38
N ILE A 57 -15.64 5.89 -6.21
CA ILE A 57 -15.23 4.48 -6.10
C ILE A 57 -15.33 4.06 -4.64
N SER A 58 -15.94 2.90 -4.42
CA SER A 58 -16.08 2.27 -3.11
C SER A 58 -14.97 1.23 -2.88
N PHE A 59 -14.67 0.41 -3.89
CA PHE A 59 -13.65 -0.63 -3.81
C PHE A 59 -13.15 -1.06 -5.21
N TYR A 60 -12.08 -1.85 -5.24
CA TYR A 60 -11.61 -2.55 -6.43
C TYR A 60 -11.75 -4.06 -6.26
N CYS A 61 -11.93 -4.76 -7.38
CA CYS A 61 -12.01 -6.21 -7.41
C CYS A 61 -11.38 -6.82 -8.67
N ASP A 62 -11.17 -8.13 -8.61
CA ASP A 62 -10.76 -8.94 -9.77
C ASP A 62 -11.95 -9.34 -10.67
N ILE A 63 -11.70 -10.05 -11.77
CA ILE A 63 -12.73 -10.53 -12.71
C ILE A 63 -13.76 -11.49 -12.05
N LYS A 64 -13.39 -12.11 -10.93
CA LYS A 64 -14.26 -13.01 -10.15
C LYS A 64 -15.07 -12.26 -9.08
N GLY A 65 -14.95 -10.93 -9.03
CA GLY A 65 -15.57 -10.06 -8.03
C GLY A 65 -15.01 -10.30 -6.62
N LYS A 66 -13.76 -10.73 -6.49
CA LYS A 66 -13.06 -10.76 -5.20
C LYS A 66 -12.52 -9.37 -4.92
N ILE A 67 -12.93 -8.78 -3.80
CA ILE A 67 -12.47 -7.45 -3.38
C ILE A 67 -10.98 -7.52 -3.10
N SER A 68 -10.21 -6.72 -3.82
CA SER A 68 -8.77 -6.53 -3.61
C SER A 68 -8.52 -5.36 -2.66
N PHE A 69 -9.35 -4.33 -2.70
CA PHE A 69 -9.11 -3.09 -1.97
C PHE A 69 -10.41 -2.33 -1.68
N ASN A 70 -10.64 -1.87 -0.43
CA ASN A 70 -11.84 -1.12 -0.05
C ASN A 70 -11.46 0.31 0.38
N ILE A 71 -11.84 1.31 -0.43
CA ILE A 71 -11.55 2.72 -0.19
C ILE A 71 -12.35 3.24 1.01
N GLY A 72 -13.65 2.93 1.07
CA GLY A 72 -14.54 3.43 2.12
C GLY A 72 -14.01 3.09 3.52
N TYR A 73 -13.61 1.83 3.71
CA TYR A 73 -13.02 1.37 4.96
C TYR A 73 -11.74 2.14 5.35
N ILE A 74 -10.96 2.61 4.39
CA ILE A 74 -9.68 3.31 4.63
C ILE A 74 -9.90 4.76 5.01
N ARG A 75 -10.87 5.42 4.38
CA ARG A 75 -11.27 6.80 4.74
C ARG A 75 -11.70 6.91 6.20
N GLU A 76 -12.32 5.87 6.74
CA GLU A 76 -12.79 5.81 8.14
C GLU A 76 -11.68 5.52 9.16
N GLN A 77 -10.45 5.27 8.72
CA GLN A 77 -9.37 4.88 9.63
C GLN A 77 -8.77 6.10 10.35
N PRO A 78 -8.32 5.93 11.61
CA PRO A 78 -7.47 6.92 12.25
C PRO A 78 -6.24 7.24 11.40
N PHE A 79 -5.84 8.51 11.38
CA PHE A 79 -4.68 9.02 10.63
C PHE A 79 -4.78 8.93 9.10
N PHE A 80 -5.99 8.76 8.54
CA PHE A 80 -6.22 8.71 7.10
C PHE A 80 -5.55 9.86 6.33
N GLU A 81 -5.73 11.10 6.77
CA GLU A 81 -5.11 12.30 6.16
C GLU A 81 -3.58 12.22 6.13
N SER A 82 -2.96 11.65 7.17
CA SER A 82 -1.51 11.46 7.21
C SER A 82 -1.04 10.44 6.17
N PHE A 83 -1.84 9.40 5.91
CA PHE A 83 -1.53 8.40 4.87
C PHE A 83 -1.68 8.98 3.46
N LEU A 84 -2.72 9.77 3.22
CA LEU A 84 -2.88 10.54 1.97
C LEU A 84 -1.69 11.48 1.75
N SER A 85 -1.36 12.29 2.76
CA SER A 85 -0.25 13.24 2.67
C SER A 85 1.09 12.53 2.42
N THR A 86 1.30 11.34 2.99
CA THR A 86 2.51 10.54 2.75
C THR A 86 2.53 9.98 1.32
N ALA A 87 1.38 9.60 0.78
CA ALA A 87 1.23 9.25 -0.63
C ALA A 87 1.45 10.46 -1.57
N GLY A 88 1.47 11.69 -1.04
CA GLY A 88 1.67 12.92 -1.80
C GLY A 88 0.36 13.44 -2.38
N VAL A 89 -0.77 13.13 -1.75
CA VAL A 89 -2.10 13.55 -2.17
C VAL A 89 -2.91 14.08 -1.00
N TYR A 90 -4.04 14.72 -1.29
CA TYR A 90 -5.13 14.93 -0.34
C TYR A 90 -6.46 14.71 -1.04
N GLU A 91 -7.51 14.54 -0.26
CA GLU A 91 -8.86 14.32 -0.75
C GLU A 91 -9.76 15.47 -0.27
N ILE A 92 -10.59 16.01 -1.16
CA ILE A 92 -11.66 16.94 -0.80
C ILE A 92 -13.00 16.30 -1.15
N LYS A 93 -13.94 16.35 -0.20
CA LYS A 93 -15.34 16.07 -0.49
C LYS A 93 -16.03 17.35 -0.95
N ASN A 94 -16.46 17.39 -2.21
CA ASN A 94 -17.16 18.55 -2.74
C ASN A 94 -18.61 18.64 -2.22
N LYS A 95 -19.30 19.74 -2.52
CA LYS A 95 -20.70 19.98 -2.09
C LYS A 95 -21.69 18.96 -2.66
N ASN A 96 -21.34 18.27 -3.74
CA ASN A 96 -22.15 17.23 -4.38
C ASN A 96 -21.92 15.84 -3.79
N GLY A 97 -21.05 15.73 -2.79
CA GLY A 97 -20.68 14.47 -2.13
C GLY A 97 -19.68 13.61 -2.91
N GLU A 98 -19.04 14.16 -3.94
CA GLU A 98 -17.96 13.51 -4.68
C GLU A 98 -16.63 13.73 -3.97
N TYR A 99 -15.79 12.71 -3.96
CA TYR A 99 -14.42 12.79 -3.47
C TYR A 99 -13.46 13.05 -4.63
N GLU A 100 -12.70 14.12 -4.53
CA GLU A 100 -11.71 14.53 -5.52
C GLU A 100 -10.31 14.38 -4.90
N LEU A 101 -9.44 13.62 -5.58
CA LEU A 101 -8.04 13.46 -5.19
C LEU A 101 -7.15 14.42 -5.96
N PHE A 102 -6.29 15.11 -5.22
CA PHE A 102 -5.34 16.07 -5.75
C PHE A 102 -3.92 15.72 -5.34
N ARG A 103 -2.94 15.97 -6.22
CA ARG A 103 -1.52 15.83 -5.90
C ARG A 103 -1.06 17.03 -5.08
N VAL A 104 -0.43 16.79 -3.93
CA VAL A 104 0.20 17.85 -3.14
C VAL A 104 1.41 18.40 -3.89
N ASN A 105 1.40 19.68 -4.24
CA ASN A 105 2.63 20.39 -4.55
C ASN A 105 3.32 20.84 -3.25
N HIS A 106 4.61 20.57 -3.09
CA HIS A 106 5.34 20.86 -1.85
C HIS A 106 5.44 22.36 -1.51
N ASP A 107 5.15 23.25 -2.47
CA ASP A 107 5.29 24.70 -2.32
C ASP A 107 4.04 25.42 -1.75
N SER A 108 2.91 24.72 -1.56
CA SER A 108 1.63 25.34 -1.15
C SER A 108 1.30 25.09 0.33
N LEU A 109 1.46 26.13 1.15
CA LEU A 109 1.38 26.10 2.62
C LEU A 109 -0.03 26.06 3.25
N SER A 110 -1.11 25.78 2.51
CA SER A 110 -2.45 25.59 3.11
C SER A 110 -3.42 24.82 2.20
N PRO A 111 -4.29 23.92 2.71
CA PRO A 111 -5.25 23.14 1.91
C PRO A 111 -6.10 23.96 0.94
N GLU A 112 -6.55 25.15 1.34
CA GLU A 112 -7.34 26.06 0.50
C GLU A 112 -6.53 26.70 -0.64
N LYS A 113 -5.20 26.78 -0.49
CA LYS A 113 -4.28 27.22 -1.56
C LYS A 113 -3.79 26.05 -2.42
N LYS A 114 -3.94 24.79 -1.97
CA LYS A 114 -3.59 23.59 -2.74
C LYS A 114 -4.52 23.39 -3.94
N ALA A 115 -5.82 23.63 -3.77
CA ALA A 115 -6.79 23.48 -4.86
C ALA A 115 -6.59 24.44 -6.05
N LYS A 116 -5.87 25.56 -5.87
CA LYS A 116 -5.60 26.52 -6.95
C LYS A 116 -4.34 26.12 -7.73
N GLY A 117 -4.51 25.23 -8.71
CA GLY A 117 -3.49 24.92 -9.73
C GLY A 117 -2.99 23.48 -9.74
N GLU A 118 -3.56 22.60 -8.93
CA GLU A 118 -3.24 21.17 -8.95
C GLU A 118 -4.04 20.42 -10.02
N LYS A 119 -3.51 19.30 -10.47
CA LYS A 119 -4.10 18.50 -11.55
C LYS A 119 -5.00 17.43 -10.94
N ASP A 120 -6.28 17.46 -11.27
CA ASP A 120 -7.24 16.43 -10.86
C ASP A 120 -6.79 15.04 -11.30
N ILE A 121 -6.85 14.09 -10.38
CA ILE A 121 -6.59 12.69 -10.69
C ILE A 121 -7.91 12.05 -11.07
N SER A 122 -8.00 11.58 -12.32
CA SER A 122 -9.22 10.95 -12.83
C SER A 122 -9.59 9.70 -12.03
N LEU A 123 -10.83 9.65 -11.55
CA LEU A 123 -11.38 8.62 -10.67
C LEU A 123 -11.13 7.19 -11.20
N TYR A 124 -11.34 6.96 -12.49
CA TYR A 124 -11.21 5.63 -13.13
C TYR A 124 -9.84 5.40 -13.79
N SER A 125 -8.80 6.10 -13.34
CA SER A 125 -7.45 5.95 -13.88
C SER A 125 -6.62 4.92 -13.10
N LYS A 126 -5.61 4.35 -13.76
CA LYS A 126 -4.57 3.55 -13.11
C LYS A 126 -3.84 4.33 -12.02
N GLU A 127 -3.63 5.63 -12.25
CA GLU A 127 -2.98 6.53 -11.29
C GLU A 127 -3.78 6.61 -9.99
N TYR A 128 -5.09 6.81 -10.08
CA TYR A 128 -5.98 6.86 -8.91
C TYR A 128 -5.90 5.53 -8.13
N PHE A 129 -5.92 4.39 -8.81
CA PHE A 129 -5.72 3.08 -8.18
C PHE A 129 -4.36 2.97 -7.48
N SER A 130 -3.26 3.31 -8.16
CA SER A 130 -1.91 3.22 -7.58
C SER A 130 -1.73 4.11 -6.35
N ILE A 131 -2.35 5.30 -6.32
CA ILE A 131 -2.36 6.17 -5.14
C ILE A 131 -3.03 5.47 -3.95
N TRP A 132 -4.15 4.81 -4.19
CA TRP A 132 -4.85 4.06 -3.15
C TRP A 132 -4.06 2.84 -2.65
N GLU A 133 -3.33 2.16 -3.54
CA GLU A 133 -2.36 1.13 -3.13
C GLU A 133 -1.28 1.69 -2.20
N ASP A 134 -0.77 2.89 -2.50
CA ASP A 134 0.21 3.59 -1.66
C ASP A 134 -0.36 3.97 -0.30
N VAL A 135 -1.56 4.57 -0.27
CA VAL A 135 -2.28 4.89 0.98
C VAL A 135 -2.48 3.64 1.82
N ASN A 136 -2.89 2.52 1.20
CA ASN A 136 -3.02 1.24 1.89
C ASN A 136 -1.69 0.77 2.47
N PHE A 137 -0.62 0.86 1.68
CA PHE A 137 0.71 0.47 2.10
C PHE A 137 1.12 1.25 3.35
N TYR A 138 0.98 2.58 3.36
CA TYR A 138 1.33 3.41 4.53
C TYR A 138 0.48 3.10 5.74
N ARG A 139 -0.83 2.90 5.56
CA ARG A 139 -1.73 2.46 6.65
C ARG A 139 -1.27 1.13 7.26
N ASN A 140 -0.92 0.15 6.43
CA ASN A 140 -0.48 -1.14 6.93
C ASN A 140 0.94 -1.06 7.53
N LYS A 141 1.82 -0.19 7.03
CA LYS A 141 3.11 0.10 7.68
C LYS A 141 2.94 0.76 9.05
N PHE A 142 1.97 1.66 9.19
CA PHE A 142 1.59 2.19 10.50
C PHE A 142 1.10 1.07 11.42
N THR A 143 0.28 0.14 10.91
CA THR A 143 -0.19 -1.02 11.67
C THR A 143 0.98 -1.89 12.14
N VAL A 144 1.97 -2.19 11.28
CA VAL A 144 3.19 -2.92 11.67
C VAL A 144 3.89 -2.23 12.84
N ARG A 145 4.11 -0.91 12.73
CA ARG A 145 4.76 -0.12 13.79
C ARG A 145 3.95 -0.06 15.08
N PHE A 146 2.62 -0.10 14.99
CA PHE A 146 1.75 -0.18 16.18
C PHE A 146 1.98 -1.51 16.92
N PHE A 147 2.03 -2.63 16.20
CA PHE A 147 2.31 -3.94 16.80
C PHE A 147 3.74 -4.09 17.32
N GLN A 148 4.68 -3.28 16.83
CA GLN A 148 6.04 -3.22 17.37
C GLN A 148 6.16 -2.41 18.67
N ARG A 149 5.04 -1.90 19.20
CA ARG A 149 5.01 -1.18 20.48
C ARG A 149 4.37 -2.06 21.54
N GLN A 150 4.89 -1.92 22.76
CA GLN A 150 4.22 -2.44 23.93
C GLN A 150 3.01 -1.58 24.27
N ASP A 151 1.98 -2.23 24.82
CA ASP A 151 0.86 -1.53 25.44
C ASP A 151 1.25 -0.91 26.79
N ARG A 152 0.25 -0.36 27.50
CA ARG A 152 0.45 0.26 28.82
C ARG A 152 0.97 -0.71 29.87
N ASP A 153 0.67 -2.01 29.71
CA ASP A 153 1.06 -3.09 30.60
C ASP A 153 2.39 -3.75 30.17
N LYS A 154 3.10 -3.12 29.22
CA LYS A 154 4.38 -3.57 28.67
C LYS A 154 4.28 -4.88 27.88
N ASN A 155 3.10 -5.23 27.38
CA ASN A 155 2.87 -6.44 26.59
C ASN A 155 2.87 -6.14 25.09
N TYR A 156 3.35 -7.09 24.31
CA TYR A 156 3.19 -7.11 22.86
C TYR A 156 1.94 -7.90 22.49
N HIS A 157 1.08 -7.34 21.64
CA HIS A 157 -0.16 -8.01 21.23
C HIS A 157 0.10 -9.07 20.15
N PRO A 158 -0.56 -10.24 20.23
CA PRO A 158 -0.43 -11.27 19.20
C PRO A 158 -1.01 -10.81 17.85
N LEU A 159 -0.41 -11.28 16.76
CA LEU A 159 -0.92 -11.12 15.40
C LEU A 159 -1.58 -12.42 14.94
N SER A 160 -2.82 -12.32 14.46
CA SER A 160 -3.48 -13.45 13.80
C SER A 160 -2.95 -13.67 12.38
N ASP A 161 -3.04 -14.91 11.87
CA ASP A 161 -2.62 -15.24 10.50
C ASP A 161 -3.35 -14.41 9.44
N ALA A 162 -4.64 -14.15 9.63
CA ALA A 162 -5.41 -13.25 8.76
C ALA A 162 -4.82 -11.83 8.71
N LYS A 163 -4.29 -11.33 9.85
CA LYS A 163 -3.60 -10.04 9.90
C LYS A 163 -2.25 -10.11 9.19
N ILE A 164 -1.47 -11.17 9.42
CA ILE A 164 -0.17 -11.38 8.75
C ILE A 164 -0.39 -11.40 7.23
N GLN A 165 -1.34 -12.19 6.75
CA GLN A 165 -1.67 -12.30 5.34
C GLN A 165 -2.08 -10.94 4.75
N ARG A 166 -2.92 -10.16 5.46
CA ARG A 166 -3.27 -8.80 5.03
C ARG A 166 -2.05 -7.88 4.91
N LEU A 167 -1.16 -7.89 5.90
CA LEU A 167 0.04 -7.06 5.89
C LEU A 167 1.02 -7.50 4.77
N PHE A 168 1.07 -8.80 4.50
CA PHE A 168 1.85 -9.41 3.42
C PHE A 168 1.31 -9.03 2.03
N ASP A 169 -0.01 -9.09 1.82
CA ASP A 169 -0.67 -8.72 0.57
C ASP A 169 -0.56 -7.20 0.31
N ALA A 170 -0.62 -6.39 1.36
CA ALA A 170 -0.34 -4.96 1.29
C ALA A 170 1.16 -4.63 1.06
N LYS A 171 2.03 -5.64 0.92
CA LYS A 171 3.49 -5.50 0.75
C LYS A 171 4.17 -4.69 1.87
N SER A 172 3.55 -4.65 3.04
CA SER A 172 3.95 -3.78 4.16
C SER A 172 4.84 -4.47 5.20
N LEU A 173 5.03 -5.79 5.13
CA LEU A 173 5.94 -6.52 6.02
C LEU A 173 7.34 -6.58 5.43
N ARG A 174 8.36 -6.33 6.25
CA ARG A 174 9.76 -6.66 5.94
C ARG A 174 10.24 -7.84 6.78
N VAL A 175 11.35 -8.45 6.36
CA VAL A 175 11.98 -9.56 7.07
C VAL A 175 12.24 -9.19 8.54
N ARG A 176 12.81 -8.01 8.81
CA ARG A 176 13.04 -7.54 10.20
C ARG A 176 11.77 -7.39 11.02
N ASP A 177 10.66 -7.00 10.41
CA ASP A 177 9.38 -6.86 11.11
C ASP A 177 8.89 -8.23 11.58
N PHE A 178 9.07 -9.25 10.74
CA PHE A 178 8.65 -10.61 11.03
C PHE A 178 9.57 -11.32 12.05
N VAL A 179 10.87 -11.04 12.00
CA VAL A 179 11.83 -11.45 13.04
C VAL A 179 11.44 -10.85 14.39
N PHE A 180 11.12 -9.56 14.43
CA PHE A 180 10.67 -8.89 15.65
C PHE A 180 9.42 -9.58 16.23
N PHE A 181 8.42 -9.87 15.40
CA PHE A 181 7.19 -10.52 15.86
C PHE A 181 7.44 -11.92 16.44
N LEU A 182 8.39 -12.68 15.88
CA LEU A 182 8.77 -13.98 16.43
C LEU A 182 9.50 -13.82 17.78
N GLU A 183 10.50 -12.95 17.85
CA GLU A 183 11.31 -12.70 19.06
C GLU A 183 10.43 -12.25 20.24
N HIS A 184 9.34 -11.54 19.97
CA HIS A 184 8.38 -11.05 20.97
C HIS A 184 7.13 -11.92 21.12
N LYS A 185 7.14 -13.16 20.58
CA LYS A 185 6.05 -14.14 20.71
C LYS A 185 4.69 -13.64 20.20
N GLN A 186 4.69 -12.71 19.25
CA GLN A 186 3.46 -12.20 18.63
C GLN A 186 2.96 -13.13 17.52
N ILE A 187 3.82 -14.00 17.01
CA ILE A 187 3.51 -15.04 16.02
C ILE A 187 4.14 -16.37 16.45
N SER A 188 3.60 -17.48 15.94
CA SER A 188 4.17 -18.81 16.16
C SER A 188 5.40 -19.06 15.27
N GLN A 189 6.22 -20.05 15.65
CA GLN A 189 7.33 -20.52 14.81
C GLN A 189 6.83 -21.09 13.47
N GLU A 190 5.64 -21.70 13.46
CA GLU A 190 5.02 -22.24 12.25
C GLU A 190 4.63 -21.12 11.27
N ALA A 191 3.96 -20.08 11.76
CA ALA A 191 3.65 -18.89 10.97
C ALA A 191 4.94 -18.23 10.44
N TYR A 192 5.97 -18.16 11.28
CA TYR A 192 7.27 -17.65 10.88
C TYR A 192 7.86 -18.46 9.70
N ASN A 193 7.95 -19.78 9.83
CA ASN A 193 8.50 -20.66 8.80
C ASN A 193 7.69 -20.59 7.50
N THR A 194 6.37 -20.46 7.59
CA THR A 194 5.45 -20.42 6.44
C THR A 194 5.62 -19.17 5.59
N HIS A 195 5.83 -18.01 6.21
CA HIS A 195 5.86 -16.72 5.50
C HIS A 195 7.26 -16.16 5.27
N MET A 196 8.26 -16.55 6.07
CA MET A 196 9.60 -15.96 6.00
C MET A 196 10.26 -16.14 4.62
N GLN A 197 10.19 -17.34 4.03
CA GLN A 197 10.78 -17.57 2.70
C GLN A 197 10.18 -16.64 1.63
N LYS A 198 8.85 -16.46 1.65
CA LYS A 198 8.17 -15.55 0.73
C LYS A 198 8.53 -14.08 0.97
N LEU A 199 8.89 -13.69 2.20
CA LEU A 199 9.40 -12.36 2.49
C LEU A 199 10.84 -12.18 1.98
N ILE A 200 11.68 -13.20 2.14
CA ILE A 200 13.05 -13.21 1.62
C ILE A 200 13.03 -13.07 0.09
N GLU A 201 12.23 -13.86 -0.62
CA GLU A 201 12.06 -13.79 -2.07
C GLU A 201 11.63 -12.39 -2.57
N ARG A 202 10.97 -11.59 -1.71
CA ARG A 202 10.52 -10.23 -2.03
C ARG A 202 11.56 -9.16 -1.73
N LEU A 203 12.69 -9.46 -1.07
CA LEU A 203 13.72 -8.48 -0.73
C LEU A 203 14.20 -7.64 -1.94
N PRO A 204 14.42 -8.21 -3.16
CA PRO A 204 14.79 -7.39 -4.32
C PRO A 204 13.75 -6.32 -4.65
N ASN A 205 12.46 -6.68 -4.60
CA ASN A 205 11.36 -5.75 -4.85
C ASN A 205 11.27 -4.67 -3.75
N GLN A 206 11.56 -5.03 -2.49
CA GLN A 206 11.56 -4.09 -1.38
C GLN A 206 12.71 -3.09 -1.45
N ILE A 207 13.88 -3.49 -1.97
CA ILE A 207 14.99 -2.56 -2.17
C ILE A 207 14.57 -1.44 -3.13
N GLY A 208 13.91 -1.77 -4.24
CA GLY A 208 13.45 -0.81 -5.24
C GLY A 208 12.15 -0.05 -4.90
N ASP A 209 11.48 -0.37 -3.78
CA ASP A 209 10.19 0.22 -3.45
C ASP A 209 10.35 1.66 -2.90
N LEU A 210 10.07 2.65 -3.74
CA LEU A 210 10.16 4.08 -3.39
C LEU A 210 9.24 4.48 -2.23
N ARG A 211 8.20 3.71 -1.93
CA ARG A 211 7.29 3.98 -0.81
C ARG A 211 7.99 3.77 0.52
N LEU A 212 8.91 2.79 0.60
CA LEU A 212 9.76 2.61 1.78
C LEU A 212 10.73 3.79 1.97
N ASN A 213 11.20 4.40 0.87
CA ASN A 213 12.04 5.60 0.93
C ASN A 213 11.30 6.80 1.53
N LYS A 214 10.04 7.02 1.15
CA LYS A 214 9.22 8.13 1.68
C LYS A 214 9.00 8.11 3.20
N ILE A 215 9.17 6.95 3.84
CA ILE A 215 8.96 6.76 5.29
C ILE A 215 10.22 6.33 6.03
N ASP A 216 11.40 6.53 5.41
CA ASP A 216 12.72 6.15 5.92
C ASP A 216 12.75 4.70 6.43
N ASP A 217 12.13 3.77 5.70
CA ASP A 217 12.02 2.35 6.04
C ASP A 217 12.72 1.44 5.00
N ILE A 218 13.73 1.99 4.33
CA ILE A 218 14.49 1.31 3.27
C ILE A 218 15.25 0.08 3.79
N VAL A 219 15.48 -0.88 2.91
CA VAL A 219 16.41 -2.00 3.16
C VAL A 219 17.85 -1.49 2.99
N THR A 220 18.70 -1.75 3.99
CA THR A 220 20.09 -1.27 4.06
C THR A 220 21.09 -2.41 3.87
N THR A 221 22.34 -2.06 3.57
CA THR A 221 23.43 -3.05 3.49
C THR A 221 23.69 -3.73 4.83
N GLY A 222 23.56 -3.02 5.95
CA GLY A 222 23.69 -3.61 7.27
C GLY A 222 22.59 -4.64 7.56
N GLU A 223 21.35 -4.31 7.18
CA GLU A 223 20.20 -5.23 7.30
C GLU A 223 20.43 -6.54 6.52
N ILE A 224 20.83 -6.48 5.24
CA ILE A 224 21.09 -7.71 4.46
C ILE A 224 22.35 -8.46 4.93
N ARG A 225 23.34 -7.77 5.54
CA ARG A 225 24.51 -8.41 6.13
C ARG A 225 24.12 -9.23 7.36
N ASP A 226 23.21 -8.72 8.16
CA ASP A 226 22.68 -9.45 9.31
C ASP A 226 21.88 -10.68 8.88
N TYR A 227 21.10 -10.58 7.79
CA TYR A 227 20.41 -11.73 7.21
C TYR A 227 21.39 -12.82 6.75
N LEU A 228 22.51 -12.43 6.12
CA LEU A 228 23.56 -13.38 5.72
C LEU A 228 24.21 -14.06 6.94
N LYS A 229 24.58 -13.28 7.98
CA LYS A 229 25.15 -13.82 9.22
C LYS A 229 24.22 -14.81 9.93
N ARG A 230 22.92 -14.51 9.92
CA ARG A 230 21.87 -15.40 10.47
C ARG A 230 21.52 -16.58 9.55
N LYS A 231 22.23 -16.75 8.42
CA LYS A 231 21.98 -17.79 7.40
C LYS A 231 20.55 -17.75 6.85
N MET A 232 19.91 -16.59 6.84
CA MET A 232 18.58 -16.40 6.25
C MET A 232 18.66 -16.26 4.72
N ILE A 233 19.78 -15.77 4.21
CA ILE A 233 20.06 -15.64 2.78
C ILE A 233 21.42 -16.26 2.45
N THR A 234 21.61 -16.65 1.19
CA THR A 234 22.89 -17.16 0.68
C THR A 234 23.85 -16.00 0.34
N GLN A 235 25.14 -16.31 0.18
CA GLN A 235 26.13 -15.33 -0.28
C GLN A 235 25.76 -14.76 -1.65
N GLU A 236 25.33 -15.61 -2.58
CA GLU A 236 24.89 -15.20 -3.92
C GLU A 236 23.73 -14.18 -3.84
N MET A 237 22.72 -14.46 -3.02
CA MET A 237 21.60 -13.55 -2.83
C MET A 237 22.05 -12.23 -2.19
N PHE A 238 22.94 -12.27 -1.20
CA PHE A 238 23.53 -11.07 -0.61
C PHE A 238 24.20 -10.18 -1.68
N ASP A 239 24.98 -10.77 -2.60
CA ASP A 239 25.67 -10.00 -3.64
C ASP A 239 24.69 -9.35 -4.63
N ILE A 240 23.58 -10.01 -4.95
CA ILE A 240 22.50 -9.45 -5.78
C ILE A 240 21.81 -8.28 -5.06
N LEU A 241 21.43 -8.47 -3.80
CA LEU A 241 20.75 -7.44 -2.99
C LEU A 241 21.66 -6.23 -2.77
N ASN A 242 22.94 -6.45 -2.47
CA ASN A 242 23.91 -5.39 -2.24
C ASN A 242 24.14 -4.53 -3.50
N ARG A 243 24.23 -5.15 -4.69
CA ARG A 243 24.27 -4.41 -5.96
C ARG A 243 23.01 -3.57 -6.16
N SER A 244 21.83 -4.15 -5.89
CA SER A 244 20.55 -3.44 -6.01
C SER A 244 20.45 -2.23 -5.07
N ILE A 245 20.95 -2.37 -3.83
CA ILE A 245 21.02 -1.27 -2.85
C ILE A 245 21.91 -0.14 -3.35
N LYS A 246 23.12 -0.47 -3.84
CA LYS A 246 24.05 0.53 -4.39
C LYS A 246 23.44 1.29 -5.55
N SER A 247 22.88 0.60 -6.54
CA SER A 247 22.26 1.24 -7.70
C SER A 247 21.08 2.14 -7.30
N ARG A 248 20.24 1.71 -6.35
CA ARG A 248 19.18 2.57 -5.80
C ARG A 248 19.75 3.80 -5.11
N ASN A 249 20.76 3.63 -4.25
CA ASN A 249 21.35 4.74 -3.50
C ASN A 249 21.97 5.78 -4.44
N GLU A 250 22.66 5.33 -5.49
CA GLU A 250 23.18 6.18 -6.56
C GLU A 250 22.06 6.96 -7.27
N LEU A 251 20.98 6.28 -7.68
CA LEU A 251 19.84 6.91 -8.36
C LEU A 251 19.13 7.96 -7.51
N LEU A 252 19.05 7.74 -6.20
CA LEU A 252 18.36 8.62 -5.25
C LEU A 252 19.29 9.65 -4.60
N GLY A 253 20.59 9.64 -4.92
CA GLY A 253 21.57 10.52 -4.28
C GLY A 253 21.74 10.28 -2.77
N ILE A 254 21.40 9.08 -2.29
CA ILE A 254 21.51 8.68 -0.89
C ILE A 254 22.96 8.24 -0.64
N LYS A 255 23.69 8.96 0.19
CA LYS A 255 24.97 8.46 0.70
C LYS A 255 24.71 7.23 1.55
N ASP A 256 25.60 6.23 1.53
CA ASP A 256 25.49 5.06 2.40
C ASP A 256 25.50 5.52 3.87
N LEU A 257 24.30 5.71 4.43
CA LEU A 257 24.11 6.06 5.83
C LEU A 257 24.34 4.79 6.65
N ALA A 258 25.08 4.92 7.77
CA ALA A 258 25.14 3.84 8.74
C ALA A 258 23.73 3.56 9.30
N ASP A 259 23.42 2.28 9.58
CA ASP A 259 22.09 1.84 10.05
C ASP A 259 21.55 2.67 11.23
N ASP A 260 22.43 3.20 12.08
CA ASP A 260 22.08 4.00 13.25
C ASP A 260 21.56 5.41 12.91
N GLU A 261 21.95 6.00 11.78
CA GLU A 261 21.45 7.31 11.34
C GLU A 261 20.04 7.22 10.75
N ILE A 262 19.73 6.14 10.03
CA ILE A 262 18.38 5.86 9.52
C ILE A 262 17.44 5.62 10.71
N ARG A 263 17.82 4.77 11.68
CA ARG A 263 17.01 4.50 12.89
C ARG A 263 16.66 5.77 13.68
N LYS A 264 17.61 6.72 13.81
CA LYS A 264 17.39 8.00 14.49
C LYS A 264 16.43 8.91 13.71
N LYS A 265 16.55 9.00 12.38
CA LYS A 265 15.66 9.81 11.55
C LYS A 265 14.22 9.27 11.50
N THR A 266 14.04 7.97 11.28
CA THR A 266 12.71 7.32 11.25
C THR A 266 11.95 7.53 12.56
N SER A 267 12.64 7.47 13.70
CA SER A 267 12.05 7.71 15.03
C SER A 267 11.61 9.17 15.23
N SER A 268 12.37 10.13 14.67
CA SER A 268 12.09 11.56 14.81
C SER A 268 10.86 12.03 14.01
N GLN A 269 10.70 11.59 12.76
CA GLN A 269 9.57 12.00 11.91
C GLN A 269 8.23 11.39 12.35
N LEU A 270 8.25 10.17 12.90
CA LEU A 270 7.04 9.55 13.49
C LEU A 270 6.65 10.14 14.83
N ASN A 271 7.61 10.66 15.59
CA ASN A 271 7.30 11.43 16.79
C ASN A 271 6.74 12.81 16.43
N ALA A 272 7.14 13.39 15.29
CA ALA A 272 6.47 14.58 14.74
C ALA A 272 5.02 14.29 14.31
N LEU A 273 4.72 13.08 13.81
CA LEU A 273 3.34 12.59 13.59
C LEU A 273 2.52 12.40 14.88
N LYS A 274 3.13 12.49 16.08
CA LYS A 274 2.43 12.46 17.38
C LYS A 274 2.14 13.85 17.96
N GLN A 275 2.75 14.90 17.41
CA GLN A 275 2.66 16.27 17.93
C GLN A 275 1.77 17.18 17.07
N ARG A 276 1.07 16.61 16.09
CA ARG A 276 -0.02 17.23 15.31
C ARG A 276 -1.24 16.33 15.40
#